data_AF-A0A154R3G7-F1
#
_entry.id   AF-A0A154R3G7-F1
#
_cell.length_a   1.000
_cell.length_b   1.000
_cell.length_c   1.000
_cell.angle_alpha   90.00
_cell.angle_beta   90.00
_cell.angle_gamma   90.00
#
_symmetry.space_group_name_H-M   'P 1'
#
loop_
_entity.id
_entity.type
_entity.pdbx_description
1 polymer ?
#
loop_
_entity_poly.entity_id
_entity_poly.type
_entity_poly.pdbx_seq_one_letter_code
_entity_poly.pdbx_strand_id
1 'polypeptide(L)'
;MELSGFLAAMRGREELSLRGLKDRAEELDHTYIYRLEKGDRGSPSPEVRQRLGTALRLDEREQQILELLSEQPVDDALYRIMMSERTIPWDDLRDVARLSFRGERPTTEEAWMKRISMIQEL
;
A
#
# COMPACT_ATOMS: atom_id res chain seq x y z
N MET A 1 -7.38 2.71 -3.50
CA MET A 1 -6.57 1.54 -3.17
C MET A 1 -6.64 1.31 -1.68
N GLU A 2 -7.18 0.16 -1.30
CA GLU A 2 -7.28 -0.30 0.09
C GLU A 2 -6.14 -1.28 0.39
N LEU A 3 -5.81 -1.47 1.67
CA LEU A 3 -4.84 -2.48 2.11
C LEU A 3 -5.18 -3.88 1.58
N SER A 4 -6.46 -4.26 1.65
CA SER A 4 -6.94 -5.58 1.21
C SER A 4 -6.69 -5.82 -0.29
N GLY A 5 -6.96 -4.81 -1.12
CA GLY A 5 -6.71 -4.84 -2.55
C GLY A 5 -5.23 -4.93 -2.88
N PHE A 6 -4.39 -4.18 -2.16
CA PHE A 6 -2.94 -4.24 -2.31
C PHE A 6 -2.37 -5.63 -1.97
N LEU A 7 -2.75 -6.20 -0.82
CA LEU A 7 -2.28 -7.53 -0.41
C LEU A 7 -2.68 -8.61 -1.42
N ALA A 8 -3.93 -8.57 -1.90
CA ALA A 8 -4.40 -9.49 -2.93
C ALA A 8 -3.63 -9.35 -4.24
N ALA A 9 -3.32 -8.12 -4.67
CA ALA A 9 -2.54 -7.85 -5.87
C ALA A 9 -1.10 -8.36 -5.75
N MET A 10 -0.43 -8.09 -4.61
CA MET A 10 0.94 -8.56 -4.37
C MET A 10 1.02 -10.09 -4.26
N ARG A 11 0.03 -10.73 -3.61
CA ARG A 11 -0.06 -12.19 -3.58
C ARG A 11 -0.26 -12.78 -4.97
N GLY A 12 -1.10 -12.15 -5.79
CA GLY A 12 -1.31 -12.53 -7.19
C GLY A 12 -0.05 -12.43 -8.03
N ARG A 13 0.75 -11.36 -7.85
CA ARG A 13 2.05 -11.18 -8.53
C ARG A 13 3.03 -12.30 -8.23
N GLU A 14 3.04 -12.79 -6.99
CA GLU A 14 3.90 -13.91 -6.56
C GLU A 14 3.31 -15.30 -6.90
N GLU A 15 2.17 -15.35 -7.60
CA GLU A 15 1.43 -16.57 -7.94
C GLU A 15 1.10 -17.45 -6.72
N LEU A 16 0.94 -16.82 -5.55
CA LEU A 16 0.75 -17.52 -4.29
C LEU A 16 -0.73 -17.82 -4.04
N SER A 17 -1.01 -19.05 -3.64
CA SER A 17 -2.26 -19.34 -2.92
C SER A 17 -2.21 -18.75 -1.50
N LEU A 18 -3.35 -18.66 -0.81
CA LEU A 18 -3.39 -18.27 0.61
C LEU A 18 -2.53 -19.19 1.48
N ARG A 19 -2.49 -20.49 1.15
CA ARG A 19 -1.64 -21.47 1.84
C ARG A 19 -0.16 -21.23 1.54
N GLY A 20 0.18 -20.96 0.28
CA GLY A 20 1.55 -20.65 -0.11
C GLY A 20 2.09 -19.38 0.56
N LEU A 21 1.25 -18.34 0.70
CA LEU A 21 1.62 -17.15 1.45
C LEU A 21 1.80 -17.44 2.94
N LYS A 22 0.89 -18.23 3.54
CA LYS A 22 1.01 -18.70 4.93
C LYS A 22 2.32 -19.45 5.17
N ASP A 23 2.71 -20.32 4.25
CA ASP A 23 3.94 -21.11 4.37
C ASP A 23 5.21 -20.24 4.27
N ARG A 24 5.14 -19.08 3.59
CA ARG A 24 6.24 -18.10 3.52
C ARG A 24 6.23 -17.10 4.68
N ALA A 25 5.06 -16.71 5.17
CA ALA A 25 4.88 -15.64 6.15
C ALA A 25 4.88 -16.17 7.58
N GLU A 26 5.92 -16.93 7.93
CA GLU A 26 6.13 -17.65 9.21
C GLU A 26 5.17 -17.24 10.36
N GLU A 27 4.38 -18.21 10.82
CA GLU A 27 3.39 -18.10 11.91
C GLU A 27 2.11 -17.29 11.61
N LEU A 28 1.91 -16.75 10.40
CA LEU A 28 0.61 -16.17 10.02
C LEU A 28 -0.38 -17.26 9.62
N ASP A 29 -1.56 -17.31 10.26
CA ASP A 29 -2.60 -18.25 9.86
C ASP A 29 -3.26 -17.84 8.53
N HIS A 30 -3.56 -18.81 7.67
CA HIS A 30 -4.19 -18.59 6.37
C HIS A 30 -5.58 -17.95 6.46
N THR A 31 -6.33 -18.19 7.54
CA THR A 31 -7.61 -17.53 7.83
C THR A 31 -7.40 -16.05 8.14
N TYR A 32 -6.30 -15.72 8.82
CA TYR A 32 -5.95 -14.34 9.10
C TYR A 32 -5.60 -13.59 7.81
N ILE A 33 -4.78 -14.19 6.94
CA ILE A 33 -4.47 -13.66 5.60
C ILE A 33 -5.75 -13.44 4.78
N TYR A 34 -6.64 -14.44 4.75
CA TYR A 34 -7.93 -14.31 4.05
C TYR A 34 -8.74 -13.12 4.55
N ARG A 35 -8.85 -12.92 5.88
CA ARG A 35 -9.60 -11.79 6.45
C ARG A 35 -8.97 -10.44 6.12
N LEU A 36 -7.63 -10.35 6.09
CA LEU A 36 -6.94 -9.13 5.64
C LEU A 36 -7.28 -8.80 4.18
N GLU A 37 -7.26 -9.79 3.29
CA GLU A 37 -7.62 -9.60 1.87
C GLU A 37 -9.12 -9.33 1.64
N LYS A 38 -9.98 -9.61 2.63
CA LYS A 38 -11.39 -9.23 2.60
C LYS A 38 -11.69 -7.87 3.23
N GLY A 39 -10.71 -7.26 3.91
CA GLY A 39 -10.95 -6.05 4.69
C GLY A 39 -11.74 -6.31 5.98
N ASP A 40 -11.88 -7.58 6.39
CA ASP A 40 -12.65 -8.01 7.57
C ASP A 40 -11.84 -7.93 8.87
N ARG A 41 -10.69 -7.25 8.85
CA ARG A 41 -9.76 -7.07 9.97
C ARG A 41 -9.26 -5.63 9.97
N GLY A 42 -9.06 -5.09 11.18
CA GLY A 42 -8.33 -3.84 11.36
C GLY A 42 -6.85 -3.97 10.97
N SER A 43 -6.15 -2.84 10.97
CA SER A 43 -4.75 -2.71 10.53
C SER A 43 -3.83 -3.77 11.18
N PRO A 44 -3.05 -4.53 10.39
CA PRO A 44 -2.10 -5.49 10.92
C PRO A 44 -1.02 -4.81 11.77
N SER A 45 -0.45 -5.52 12.75
CA SER A 45 0.65 -4.98 13.57
C SER A 45 1.92 -4.76 12.72
N PRO A 46 2.86 -3.90 13.17
CA PRO A 46 4.12 -3.68 12.43
C PRO A 46 4.90 -4.98 12.14
N GLU A 47 4.92 -5.89 13.10
CA GLU A 47 5.57 -7.21 12.93
C GLU A 47 4.89 -8.04 11.84
N VAL A 48 3.55 -8.08 11.82
CA VAL A 48 2.79 -8.76 10.78
C VAL A 48 3.05 -8.14 9.41
N ARG A 49 3.13 -6.81 9.31
CA ARG A 49 3.43 -6.10 8.05
C ARG A 49 4.82 -6.44 7.54
N GLN A 50 5.83 -6.50 8.41
CA GLN A 50 7.18 -6.90 8.02
C GLN A 50 7.24 -8.34 7.50
N ARG A 51 6.53 -9.27 8.15
CA ARG A 51 6.44 -10.67 7.72
C ARG A 51 5.74 -10.80 6.36
N LEU A 52 4.62 -10.09 6.18
CA LEU A 52 3.90 -10.04 4.90
C LEU A 52 4.80 -9.46 3.79
N GLY A 53 5.50 -8.36 4.08
CA GLY A 53 6.44 -7.74 3.17
C GLY A 53 7.52 -8.70 2.67
N THR A 54 8.13 -9.42 3.61
CA THR A 54 9.16 -10.42 3.33
C THR A 54 8.60 -11.57 2.49
N ALA A 55 7.44 -12.12 2.87
CA ALA A 55 6.83 -13.27 2.20
C ALA A 55 6.33 -12.96 0.78
N LEU A 56 5.87 -11.72 0.56
CA LEU A 56 5.41 -11.17 -0.73
C LEU A 56 6.55 -10.57 -1.56
N ARG A 57 7.79 -10.62 -1.06
CA ARG A 57 8.98 -10.06 -1.71
C ARG A 57 8.78 -8.60 -2.11
N LEU A 58 8.20 -7.82 -1.21
CA LEU A 58 8.01 -6.39 -1.45
C LEU A 58 9.37 -5.70 -1.53
N ASP A 59 9.52 -4.82 -2.51
CA ASP A 59 10.64 -3.89 -2.52
C ASP A 59 10.46 -2.79 -1.45
N GLU A 60 11.45 -1.91 -1.29
CA GLU A 60 11.40 -0.84 -0.31
C GLU A 60 10.17 0.09 -0.47
N ARG A 61 9.82 0.43 -1.71
CA ARG A 61 8.67 1.29 -2.03
C ARG A 61 7.36 0.58 -1.69
N GLU A 62 7.27 -0.70 -2.00
CA GLU A 62 6.09 -1.51 -1.76
C GLU A 62 5.88 -1.75 -0.27
N GLN A 63 6.95 -1.94 0.50
CA GLN A 63 6.87 -1.97 1.96
C GLN A 63 6.35 -0.63 2.51
N GLN A 64 6.87 0.48 2.01
CA GLN A 64 6.39 1.82 2.36
C GLN A 64 4.90 2.01 2.06
N ILE A 65 4.43 1.54 0.90
CA ILE A 65 3.00 1.57 0.53
C ILE A 65 2.18 0.67 1.46
N LEU A 66 2.66 -0.52 1.80
CA LEU A 66 2.01 -1.42 2.76
C LEU A 66 1.80 -0.74 4.12
N GLU A 67 2.82 -0.04 4.62
CA GLU A 67 2.73 0.73 5.86
C GLU A 67 1.66 1.83 5.76
N LEU A 68 1.70 2.65 4.70
CA LEU A 68 0.73 3.73 4.49
C LEU A 68 -0.71 3.22 4.39
N LEU A 69 -0.94 2.17 3.60
CA LEU A 69 -2.26 1.56 3.41
C LEU A 69 -2.80 0.91 4.68
N SER A 70 -1.92 0.51 5.60
CA SER A 70 -2.33 0.00 6.91
C SER A 70 -2.86 1.10 7.81
N GLU A 71 -2.55 2.38 7.55
CA GLU A 71 -3.07 3.51 8.31
C GLU A 71 -4.30 4.13 7.66
N GLN A 72 -4.30 4.24 6.33
CA GLN A 72 -5.37 4.88 5.57
C GLN A 72 -5.39 4.42 4.11
N PRO A 73 -6.56 4.35 3.46
CA PRO A 73 -6.63 4.15 2.03
C PRO A 73 -6.14 5.37 1.26
N VAL A 74 -5.64 5.12 0.06
CA VAL A 74 -5.21 6.17 -0.89
C VAL A 74 -6.08 6.11 -2.14
N ASP A 75 -6.16 7.22 -2.86
CA ASP A 75 -6.83 7.23 -4.16
C ASP A 75 -6.11 6.31 -5.17
N ASP A 76 -6.85 5.67 -6.08
CA ASP A 76 -6.26 4.71 -7.04
C ASP A 76 -5.27 5.37 -8.00
N ALA A 77 -5.52 6.63 -8.40
CA ALA A 77 -4.58 7.35 -9.25
C ALA A 77 -3.28 7.67 -8.50
N LEU A 78 -3.37 8.07 -7.24
CA LEU A 78 -2.18 8.28 -6.41
C LEU A 78 -1.39 6.98 -6.21
N TYR A 79 -2.08 5.87 -5.95
CA TYR A 79 -1.43 4.56 -5.83
C TYR A 79 -0.66 4.18 -7.11
N ARG A 80 -1.23 4.42 -8.29
CA ARG A 80 -0.53 4.13 -9.55
C ARG A 80 0.76 4.94 -9.69
N ILE A 81 0.73 6.23 -9.35
CA ILE A 81 1.93 7.09 -9.31
C ILE A 81 2.96 6.52 -8.34
N MET A 82 2.56 6.15 -7.11
CA MET A 82 3.48 5.59 -6.12
C MET A 82 4.18 4.32 -6.60
N MET A 83 3.52 3.52 -7.43
CA MET A 83 4.08 2.29 -8.00
C MET A 83 4.95 2.53 -9.24
N SER A 84 4.63 3.53 -10.08
CA SER A 84 5.32 3.79 -11.35
C SER A 84 6.47 4.80 -11.23
N GLU A 85 6.27 5.89 -10.50
CA GLU A 85 7.20 7.03 -10.44
C GLU A 85 8.26 6.84 -9.35
N ARG A 86 9.23 5.96 -9.63
CA ARG A 86 10.27 5.56 -8.66
C ARG A 86 11.24 6.68 -8.30
N THR A 87 11.30 7.75 -9.08
CA THR A 87 12.18 8.91 -8.86
C THR A 87 11.64 9.91 -7.85
N ILE A 88 10.34 9.87 -7.55
CA ILE A 88 9.72 10.78 -6.57
C ILE A 88 10.08 10.31 -5.16
N PRO A 89 10.63 11.17 -4.30
CA PRO A 89 10.90 10.83 -2.90
C PRO A 89 9.66 10.27 -2.19
N TRP A 90 9.86 9.29 -1.31
CA TRP A 90 8.75 8.71 -0.55
C TRP A 90 8.07 9.69 0.38
N ASP A 91 8.83 10.56 1.04
CA ASP A 91 8.25 11.52 1.97
C ASP A 91 7.27 12.45 1.24
N ASP A 92 7.59 12.93 0.04
CA ASP A 92 6.67 13.75 -0.78
C ASP A 92 5.35 13.00 -1.08
N LEU A 93 5.45 11.73 -1.50
CA LEU A 93 4.29 10.89 -1.81
C LEU A 93 3.43 10.61 -0.57
N ARG A 94 4.08 10.30 0.56
CA ARG A 94 3.42 10.05 1.84
C ARG A 94 2.72 11.31 2.34
N ASP A 95 3.37 12.45 2.24
CA ASP A 95 2.86 13.72 2.74
C ASP A 95 1.66 14.17 1.90
N VAL A 96 1.75 14.07 0.56
CA VAL A 96 0.61 14.30 -0.35
C VAL A 96 -0.57 13.38 -0.01
N ALA A 97 -0.31 12.11 0.32
CA ALA A 97 -1.37 11.16 0.64
C ALA A 97 -2.11 11.51 1.95
N ARG A 98 -1.43 12.16 2.90
CA ARG A 98 -1.95 12.58 4.21
C ARG A 98 -2.54 13.99 4.20
N LEU A 99 -2.37 14.75 3.12
CA LEU A 99 -2.94 16.09 3.01
C LEU A 99 -4.45 16.06 3.20
N SER A 100 -4.94 17.00 4.02
CA SER A 100 -6.37 17.29 4.13
C SER A 100 -6.78 18.20 2.98
N PHE A 101 -7.75 17.76 2.19
CA PHE A 101 -8.30 18.55 1.10
C PHE A 101 -9.51 19.34 1.59
N ARG A 102 -9.41 20.67 1.56
CA ARG A 102 -10.59 21.55 1.71
C ARG A 102 -11.32 21.61 0.37
N GLY A 103 -12.16 20.61 0.11
CA GLY A 103 -12.88 20.45 -1.16
C GLY A 103 -12.79 19.02 -1.70
N GLU A 104 -12.92 18.86 -3.01
CA GLU A 104 -12.84 17.54 -3.65
C GLU A 104 -11.39 17.04 -3.72
N ARG A 105 -11.18 15.80 -3.29
CA ARG A 105 -9.87 15.12 -3.36
C ARG A 105 -9.53 14.85 -4.83
N PRO A 106 -8.26 14.98 -5.26
CA PRO A 106 -7.88 14.59 -6.62
C PRO A 106 -8.19 13.10 -6.87
N THR A 107 -8.66 12.79 -8.08
CA THR A 107 -9.01 11.43 -8.52
C THR A 107 -8.28 11.03 -9.81
N THR A 108 -7.43 11.90 -10.34
CA THR A 108 -6.65 11.67 -11.58
C THR A 108 -5.16 11.82 -11.32
N GLU A 109 -4.34 11.12 -12.09
CA GLU A 109 -2.88 11.15 -11.93
C GLU A 109 -2.32 12.55 -12.19
N GLU A 110 -2.84 13.24 -13.22
CA GLU A 110 -2.45 14.62 -13.52
C GLU A 110 -2.71 15.56 -12.32
N ALA A 111 -3.88 15.44 -11.69
CA ALA A 111 -4.22 16.28 -10.55
C ALA A 111 -3.37 15.95 -9.31
N TRP A 112 -3.05 14.68 -9.09
CA TRP A 112 -2.12 14.26 -8.02
C TRP A 112 -0.69 14.73 -8.26
N MET A 113 -0.18 14.60 -9.49
CA MET A 113 1.15 15.08 -9.85
C MET A 113 1.30 16.58 -9.61
N LYS A 114 0.29 17.39 -9.94
CA LYS A 114 0.28 18.82 -9.60
C LYS A 114 0.44 19.05 -8.09
N ARG A 115 -0.18 18.23 -7.24
CA ARG A 115 -0.04 18.35 -5.77
C ARG A 115 1.34 17.94 -5.28
N ILE A 116 1.91 16.88 -5.85
CA ILE A 116 3.26 16.43 -5.51
C ILE A 116 4.27 17.53 -5.85
N SER A 117 4.19 18.12 -7.04
CA SER A 117 5.06 19.23 -7.42
C SER A 117 4.93 20.43 -6.48
N MET A 118 3.71 20.76 -6.03
CA MET A 118 3.52 21.84 -5.04
C MET A 118 4.19 21.55 -3.69
N ILE A 119 4.28 20.29 -3.24
CA ILE A 119 5.02 19.94 -2.01
C ILE A 119 6.52 20.11 -2.23
N GLN A 120 7.04 19.72 -3.39
CA GLN A 120 8.47 19.77 -3.70
C GLN A 120 9.02 21.20 -3.84
N GLU A 121 8.14 22.18 -4.07
CA GLU A 121 8.49 23.60 -4.19
C GLU A 121 8.47 24.35 -2.85
N LEU A 122 8.06 23.71 -1.75
CA LEU A 122 8.03 24.28 -0.38
C LEU A 122 9.37 24.12 0.34
#